data_AF-B4IBW1-F1
#
_entry.id   AF-B4IBW1-F1
#
_cell.length_a   1.000
_cell.length_b   1.000
_cell.length_c   1.000
_cell.angle_alpha   90.00
_cell.angle_beta   90.00
_cell.angle_gamma   90.00
#
_symmetry.space_group_name_H-M   'P 1'
#
loop_
_entity.id
_entity.type
_entity.pdbx_description
1 polymer ?
#
loop_
_entity_poly.entity_id
_entity_poly.type
_entity_poly.pdbx_seq_one_letter_code
_entity_poly.pdbx_strand_id
1 'polypeptide(L)'
;MFSSHRTLKRRTPAQGIDRREYIGHLVDEYYITTNIEAQQQVTANLANFAYDPINWSHLLEADALDVFLASLETQDQLLKVHGIAALCNLCLDKTAAKFIREQLKVITGLFVRTDHPEIVLHSLALFYQLLEIGELADRDLLLSPSVLRTVQEWRVKAHDERILSTKALKQVQVVKRFSQSDLEQFAQFTGDHNYIHSLETPTEDRRVHGALLNAVVAGIMGTQLPGPGTVVLEQNFKFLKPCRIETDTLVTVRLLQSRKISTVEYDIRQNNEVVFAGSAKLLTRNQKD
;
A
#
# COMPACT_ATOMS: atom_id res chain seq x y z
N MET A 1 -6.35 -22.46 -8.88
CA MET A 1 -6.96 -23.10 -10.09
C MET A 1 -8.45 -23.20 -9.82
N PHE A 2 -9.29 -22.47 -10.56
CA PHE A 2 -10.74 -22.42 -10.32
C PHE A 2 -11.44 -23.71 -10.80
N SER A 3 -12.48 -24.14 -10.09
CA SER A 3 -13.25 -25.33 -10.43
C SER A 3 -14.30 -25.02 -11.49
N SER A 4 -14.61 -26.00 -12.34
CA SER A 4 -15.79 -25.94 -13.21
C SER A 4 -16.94 -26.75 -12.62
N HIS A 5 -18.18 -26.37 -12.91
CA HIS A 5 -19.39 -27.12 -12.55
C HIS A 5 -19.28 -28.62 -12.92
N ARG A 6 -18.68 -28.92 -14.09
CA ARG A 6 -18.45 -30.30 -14.56
C ARG A 6 -17.45 -31.06 -13.68
N THR A 7 -16.39 -30.40 -13.24
CA THR A 7 -15.38 -30.99 -12.34
C THR A 7 -15.97 -31.25 -10.95
N LEU A 8 -16.80 -30.33 -10.45
CA LEU A 8 -17.46 -30.45 -9.16
C LEU A 8 -18.44 -31.63 -9.14
N LYS A 9 -19.32 -31.72 -10.15
CA LYS A 9 -20.28 -32.83 -10.28
C LYS A 9 -19.62 -34.20 -10.35
N ARG A 10 -18.38 -34.29 -10.86
CA ARG A 10 -17.59 -35.54 -10.89
C ARG A 10 -16.96 -35.89 -9.54
N ARG A 11 -16.72 -34.90 -8.68
CA ARG A 11 -16.08 -35.06 -7.37
C ARG A 11 -17.08 -35.22 -6.23
N THR A 12 -18.32 -34.75 -6.40
CA THR A 12 -19.39 -34.97 -5.42
C THR A 12 -19.85 -36.43 -5.48
N PRO A 13 -19.72 -37.21 -4.40
CA PRO A 13 -20.23 -38.58 -4.35
C PRO A 13 -21.74 -38.62 -4.57
N ALA A 14 -22.26 -39.70 -5.15
CA ALA A 14 -23.71 -39.86 -5.39
C ALA A 14 -24.56 -39.89 -4.10
N GLN A 15 -23.92 -40.15 -2.94
CA GLN A 15 -24.52 -40.10 -1.60
C GLN A 15 -23.94 -38.97 -0.73
N GLY A 16 -23.22 -38.01 -1.33
CA GLY A 16 -22.66 -36.87 -0.61
C GLY A 16 -23.72 -35.81 -0.33
N ILE A 17 -23.53 -35.05 0.75
CA ILE A 17 -24.32 -33.85 1.05
C ILE A 17 -24.10 -32.83 -0.07
N ASP A 18 -25.15 -32.15 -0.50
CA ASP A 18 -25.03 -31.09 -1.50
C ASP A 18 -24.10 -29.98 -0.98
N ARG A 19 -23.35 -29.32 -1.88
CA ARG A 19 -22.37 -28.33 -1.47
C ARG A 19 -23.00 -27.16 -0.71
N ARG A 20 -24.18 -26.71 -1.12
CA ARG A 20 -24.89 -25.62 -0.45
C ARG A 20 -25.22 -26.01 1.00
N GLU A 21 -25.77 -27.20 1.18
CA GLU A 21 -26.14 -27.74 2.48
C GLU A 21 -24.91 -27.97 3.37
N TYR A 22 -23.81 -28.48 2.78
CA TYR A 22 -22.55 -28.65 3.52
C TYR A 22 -21.97 -27.32 4.03
N ILE A 23 -22.01 -26.25 3.21
CA ILE A 23 -21.58 -24.91 3.65
C ILE A 23 -22.50 -24.40 4.77
N GLY A 24 -23.82 -24.62 4.66
CA GLY A 24 -24.77 -24.32 5.73
C GLY A 24 -24.41 -25.01 7.05
N HIS A 25 -24.19 -26.33 7.01
CA HIS A 25 -23.79 -27.10 8.20
C HIS A 25 -22.47 -26.62 8.82
N LEU A 26 -21.51 -26.17 8.00
CA LEU A 26 -20.28 -25.57 8.52
C LEU A 26 -20.57 -24.25 9.27
N VAL A 27 -21.43 -23.39 8.74
CA VAL A 27 -21.82 -22.15 9.43
C VAL A 27 -22.53 -22.46 10.74
N ASP A 28 -23.47 -23.40 10.75
CA ASP A 28 -24.18 -23.82 11.96
C ASP A 28 -23.21 -24.38 13.02
N GLU A 29 -22.28 -25.25 12.61
CA GLU A 29 -21.28 -25.85 13.49
C GLU A 29 -20.40 -24.79 14.17
N TYR A 30 -20.04 -23.70 13.47
CA TYR A 30 -19.26 -22.61 14.06
C TYR A 30 -19.92 -22.00 15.31
N TYR A 31 -21.24 -21.81 15.25
CA TYR A 31 -22.01 -21.20 16.33
C TYR A 31 -22.44 -22.19 17.42
N ILE A 32 -22.60 -23.47 17.07
CA ILE A 32 -23.03 -24.52 18.01
C ILE A 32 -21.85 -25.03 18.83
N THR A 33 -20.69 -25.20 18.21
CA THR A 33 -19.54 -25.82 18.86
C THR A 33 -18.90 -24.88 19.89
N THR A 34 -18.47 -25.46 21.01
CA THR A 34 -17.68 -24.76 22.04
C THR A 34 -16.18 -25.10 21.93
N ASN A 35 -15.81 -26.00 21.02
CA ASN A 35 -14.43 -26.40 20.80
C ASN A 35 -13.76 -25.46 19.78
N ILE A 36 -12.71 -24.75 20.22
CA ILE A 36 -11.94 -23.82 19.39
C ILE A 36 -11.30 -24.52 18.19
N GLU A 37 -10.78 -25.75 18.34
CA GLU A 37 -10.19 -26.50 17.23
C GLU A 37 -11.24 -26.82 16.16
N ALA A 38 -12.48 -27.13 16.59
CA ALA A 38 -13.59 -27.33 15.66
C ALA A 38 -13.94 -26.04 14.92
N GLN A 39 -14.00 -24.89 15.63
CA GLN A 39 -14.20 -23.59 14.99
C GLN A 39 -13.08 -23.27 13.99
N GLN A 40 -11.83 -23.56 14.33
CA GLN A 40 -10.69 -23.37 13.44
C GLN A 40 -10.82 -24.24 12.18
N GLN A 41 -11.21 -25.50 12.32
CA GLN A 41 -11.40 -26.40 11.19
C GLN A 41 -12.56 -25.96 10.28
N VAL A 42 -13.66 -25.52 10.88
CA VAL A 42 -14.83 -25.00 10.18
C VAL A 42 -14.48 -23.74 9.39
N THR A 43 -13.86 -22.75 10.05
CA THR A 43 -13.46 -21.50 9.39
C THR A 43 -12.41 -21.70 8.31
N ALA A 44 -11.47 -22.64 8.49
CA ALA A 44 -10.54 -23.04 7.44
C ALA A 44 -11.26 -23.59 6.20
N ASN A 45 -12.26 -24.46 6.41
CA ASN A 45 -13.06 -25.03 5.32
C ASN A 45 -13.86 -23.94 4.58
N LEU A 46 -14.52 -23.05 5.32
CA LEU A 46 -15.27 -21.93 4.74
C LEU A 46 -14.34 -20.98 3.96
N ALA A 47 -13.16 -20.65 4.48
CA ALA A 47 -12.16 -19.83 3.79
C ALA A 47 -11.65 -20.49 2.49
N ASN A 48 -11.50 -21.82 2.49
CA ASN A 48 -11.16 -22.58 1.29
C ASN A 48 -12.27 -22.53 0.23
N PHE A 49 -13.55 -22.58 0.63
CA PHE A 49 -14.66 -22.39 -0.31
C PHE A 49 -14.67 -20.97 -0.90
N ALA A 50 -14.34 -19.96 -0.10
CA ALA A 50 -14.30 -18.55 -0.51
C ALA A 50 -13.29 -18.29 -1.64
N TYR A 51 -12.24 -19.12 -1.78
CA TYR A 51 -11.24 -18.99 -2.84
C TYR A 51 -11.81 -19.17 -4.26
N ASP A 52 -12.87 -19.96 -4.43
CA ASP A 52 -13.44 -20.28 -5.75
C ASP A 52 -14.80 -19.59 -5.96
N PRO A 53 -14.93 -18.69 -6.95
CA PRO A 53 -16.15 -17.91 -7.16
C PRO A 53 -17.44 -18.70 -7.34
N ILE A 54 -17.33 -19.95 -7.79
CA ILE A 54 -18.48 -20.85 -7.92
C ILE A 54 -19.20 -21.11 -6.59
N ASN A 55 -18.55 -20.89 -5.45
CA ASN A 55 -19.14 -21.10 -4.13
C ASN A 55 -19.67 -19.82 -3.49
N TRP A 56 -19.45 -18.64 -4.08
CA TRP A 56 -19.79 -17.36 -3.44
C TRP A 56 -21.28 -17.22 -3.15
N SER A 57 -22.16 -17.62 -4.07
CA SER A 57 -23.60 -17.58 -3.83
C SER A 57 -24.00 -18.45 -2.64
N HIS A 58 -23.40 -19.64 -2.51
CA HIS A 58 -23.67 -20.54 -1.39
C HIS A 58 -23.16 -19.99 -0.05
N LEU A 59 -22.01 -19.30 -0.04
CA LEU A 59 -21.47 -18.66 1.15
C LEU A 59 -22.32 -17.46 1.59
N LEU A 60 -22.83 -16.67 0.64
CA LEU A 60 -23.73 -15.56 0.90
C LEU A 60 -25.09 -16.04 1.41
N GLU A 61 -25.65 -17.08 0.80
CA GLU A 61 -26.93 -17.67 1.24
C GLU A 61 -26.86 -18.32 2.62
N ALA A 62 -25.67 -18.74 3.06
CA ALA A 62 -25.44 -19.34 4.36
C ALA A 62 -24.94 -18.33 5.42
N ASP A 63 -24.94 -17.02 5.12
CA ASP A 63 -24.46 -15.97 6.04
C ASP A 63 -23.00 -16.20 6.54
N ALA A 64 -22.15 -16.82 5.70
CA ALA A 64 -20.77 -17.12 6.06
C ALA A 64 -19.92 -15.85 6.30
N LEU A 65 -20.33 -14.70 5.76
CA LEU A 65 -19.67 -13.41 6.02
C LEU A 65 -19.69 -13.03 7.50
N ASP A 66 -20.78 -13.34 8.20
CA ASP A 66 -20.91 -13.06 9.64
C ASP A 66 -19.95 -13.95 10.46
N VAL A 67 -19.77 -15.21 10.06
CA VAL A 67 -18.77 -16.12 10.66
C VAL A 67 -17.35 -15.55 10.51
N PHE A 68 -17.01 -15.02 9.33
CA PHE A 68 -15.69 -14.43 9.11
C PHE A 68 -15.49 -13.16 9.92
N LEU A 69 -16.51 -12.31 10.03
CA LEU A 69 -16.46 -11.10 10.85
C LEU A 69 -16.30 -11.44 12.34
N ALA A 70 -17.12 -12.36 12.86
CA ALA A 70 -17.02 -12.84 14.23
C ALA A 70 -15.62 -13.41 14.53
N SER A 71 -15.04 -14.12 13.56
CA SER A 71 -13.68 -14.67 13.68
C SER A 71 -12.60 -13.59 13.87
N LEU A 72 -12.78 -12.39 13.30
CA LEU A 72 -11.83 -11.26 13.46
C LEU A 72 -11.81 -10.71 14.90
N GLU A 73 -12.92 -10.83 15.62
CA GLU A 73 -13.13 -10.25 16.95
C GLU A 73 -12.69 -11.19 18.09
N THR A 74 -12.37 -12.45 17.76
CA THR A 74 -11.91 -13.45 18.73
C THR A 74 -10.52 -13.12 19.30
N GLN A 75 -10.07 -13.88 20.31
CA GLN A 75 -8.66 -13.83 20.75
C GLN A 75 -7.76 -14.76 19.93
N ASP A 76 -8.33 -15.78 19.29
CA ASP A 76 -7.60 -16.80 18.55
C ASP A 76 -7.01 -16.26 17.24
N GLN A 77 -5.71 -16.50 17.03
CA GLN A 77 -5.02 -15.98 15.84
C GLN A 77 -5.40 -16.72 14.57
N LEU A 78 -5.66 -18.02 14.66
CA LEU A 78 -5.95 -18.83 13.48
C LEU A 78 -7.35 -18.50 12.93
N LEU A 79 -8.33 -18.30 13.80
CA LEU A 79 -9.65 -17.78 13.43
C LEU A 79 -9.55 -16.42 12.71
N LYS A 80 -8.75 -15.48 13.25
CA LYS A 80 -8.52 -14.18 12.60
C LYS A 80 -7.93 -14.33 11.20
N VAL A 81 -6.92 -15.20 11.04
CA VAL A 81 -6.28 -15.48 9.75
C VAL A 81 -7.30 -16.04 8.75
N HIS A 82 -8.10 -17.03 9.14
CA HIS A 82 -9.13 -17.59 8.27
C HIS A 82 -10.19 -16.56 7.87
N GLY A 83 -10.67 -15.77 8.85
CA GLY A 83 -11.65 -14.71 8.62
C GLY A 83 -11.16 -13.67 7.61
N ILE A 84 -9.97 -13.10 7.82
CA ILE A 84 -9.44 -12.06 6.93
C ILE A 84 -9.09 -12.61 5.54
N ALA A 85 -8.60 -13.86 5.47
CA ALA A 85 -8.35 -14.53 4.20
C ALA A 85 -9.64 -14.73 3.41
N ALA A 86 -10.72 -15.16 4.06
CA ALA A 86 -12.01 -15.38 3.42
C ALA A 86 -12.63 -14.06 2.91
N LEU A 87 -12.60 -12.99 3.72
CA LEU A 87 -13.08 -11.67 3.31
C LEU A 87 -12.25 -11.13 2.13
N CYS A 88 -10.92 -11.31 2.16
CA CYS A 88 -10.06 -10.99 1.02
C CYS A 88 -10.44 -11.76 -0.25
N ASN A 89 -10.77 -13.04 -0.15
CA ASN A 89 -11.16 -13.84 -1.31
C ASN A 89 -12.55 -13.44 -1.87
N LEU A 90 -13.47 -13.04 -0.98
CA LEU A 90 -14.85 -12.70 -1.34
C LEU A 90 -15.04 -11.27 -1.81
N CYS A 91 -14.10 -10.35 -1.54
CA CYS A 91 -14.29 -8.92 -1.81
C CYS A 91 -14.47 -8.53 -3.28
N LEU A 92 -14.30 -9.47 -4.22
CA LEU A 92 -14.61 -9.29 -5.63
C LEU A 92 -16.10 -9.47 -5.95
N ASP A 93 -16.86 -10.16 -5.11
CA ASP A 93 -18.33 -10.20 -5.21
C ASP A 93 -18.93 -8.86 -4.74
N LYS A 94 -19.93 -8.35 -5.46
CA LYS A 94 -20.51 -7.02 -5.19
C LYS A 94 -21.24 -6.96 -3.84
N THR A 95 -21.95 -8.04 -3.48
CA THR A 95 -22.72 -8.10 -2.24
C THR A 95 -21.76 -8.22 -1.06
N ALA A 96 -20.78 -9.11 -1.17
CA ALA A 96 -19.74 -9.25 -0.15
C ALA A 96 -18.91 -7.96 0.01
N ALA A 97 -18.52 -7.31 -1.08
CA ALA A 97 -17.78 -6.05 -1.03
C ALA A 97 -18.53 -4.96 -0.26
N LYS A 98 -19.85 -4.84 -0.47
CA LYS A 98 -20.69 -3.89 0.27
C LYS A 98 -20.68 -4.19 1.77
N PHE A 99 -20.89 -5.46 2.15
CA PHE A 99 -20.83 -5.89 3.54
C PHE A 99 -19.45 -5.58 4.17
N ILE A 100 -18.36 -5.93 3.46
CA ILE A 100 -16.99 -5.69 3.94
C ILE A 100 -16.72 -4.20 4.16
N ARG A 101 -17.23 -3.33 3.27
CA ARG A 101 -17.08 -1.87 3.40
C ARG A 101 -17.69 -1.33 4.68
N GLU A 102 -18.86 -1.85 5.07
CA GLU A 102 -19.53 -1.48 6.32
C GLU A 102 -18.69 -1.88 7.55
N GLN A 103 -17.81 -2.87 7.41
CA GLN A 103 -16.95 -3.40 8.47
C GLN A 103 -15.50 -2.91 8.43
N LEU A 104 -15.16 -1.92 7.58
CA LEU A 104 -13.79 -1.44 7.39
C LEU A 104 -13.10 -0.98 8.68
N LYS A 105 -13.84 -0.46 9.65
CA LYS A 105 -13.28 -0.05 10.95
C LYS A 105 -12.76 -1.24 11.77
N VAL A 106 -13.48 -2.37 11.75
CA VAL A 106 -13.04 -3.60 12.43
C VAL A 106 -11.79 -4.13 11.76
N ILE A 107 -11.80 -4.19 10.43
CA ILE A 107 -10.70 -4.74 9.61
C ILE A 107 -9.43 -3.89 9.72
N THR A 108 -9.54 -2.57 9.57
CA THR A 108 -8.40 -1.65 9.74
C THR A 108 -7.91 -1.65 11.19
N GLY A 109 -8.81 -1.77 12.17
CA GLY A 109 -8.45 -1.93 13.58
C GLY A 109 -7.64 -3.20 13.85
N LEU A 110 -8.02 -4.33 13.24
CA LEU A 110 -7.26 -5.58 13.28
C LEU A 110 -5.86 -5.39 12.66
N PHE A 111 -5.80 -4.81 11.46
CA PHE A 111 -4.55 -4.56 10.75
C PHE A 111 -3.56 -3.70 11.54
N VAL A 112 -4.04 -2.62 12.17
CA VAL A 112 -3.17 -1.70 12.93
C VAL A 112 -2.59 -2.36 14.18
N ARG A 113 -3.29 -3.34 14.78
CA ARG A 113 -2.89 -3.98 16.03
C ARG A 113 -2.13 -5.30 15.86
N THR A 114 -2.16 -5.90 14.67
CA THR A 114 -1.60 -7.23 14.46
C THR A 114 -0.07 -7.22 14.36
N ASP A 115 0.54 -8.27 14.90
CA ASP A 115 1.93 -8.70 14.69
C ASP A 115 2.02 -9.98 13.83
N HIS A 116 0.90 -10.46 13.27
CA HIS A 116 0.83 -11.69 12.50
C HIS A 116 0.94 -11.43 10.98
N PRO A 117 1.94 -12.03 10.27
CA PRO A 117 2.23 -11.73 8.87
C PRO A 117 1.09 -12.09 7.90
N GLU A 118 0.40 -13.22 8.11
CA GLU A 118 -0.73 -13.60 7.24
C GLU A 118 -1.89 -12.60 7.33
N ILE A 119 -2.18 -12.06 8.52
CA ILE A 119 -3.23 -11.06 8.69
C ILE A 119 -2.87 -9.79 7.91
N VAL A 120 -1.60 -9.38 7.95
CA VAL A 120 -1.09 -8.23 7.19
C VAL A 120 -1.24 -8.47 5.70
N LEU A 121 -0.80 -9.61 5.19
CA LEU A 121 -0.85 -9.93 3.75
C LEU A 121 -2.28 -9.93 3.22
N HIS A 122 -3.19 -10.64 3.90
CA HIS A 122 -4.60 -10.68 3.51
C HIS A 122 -5.27 -9.31 3.64
N SER A 123 -4.97 -8.54 4.69
CA SER A 123 -5.48 -7.18 4.84
C SER A 123 -5.00 -6.26 3.72
N LEU A 124 -3.70 -6.28 3.38
CA LEU A 124 -3.14 -5.46 2.31
C LEU A 124 -3.74 -5.82 0.95
N ALA A 125 -3.90 -7.11 0.66
CA ALA A 125 -4.54 -7.57 -0.57
C ALA A 125 -6.00 -7.12 -0.64
N LEU A 126 -6.75 -7.25 0.47
CA LEU A 126 -8.11 -6.75 0.59
C LEU A 126 -8.19 -5.23 0.39
N PHE A 127 -7.33 -4.47 1.05
CA PHE A 127 -7.30 -3.00 0.92
C PHE A 127 -6.99 -2.56 -0.50
N TYR A 128 -6.03 -3.22 -1.15
CA TYR A 128 -5.71 -2.97 -2.55
C TYR A 128 -6.93 -3.19 -3.44
N GLN A 129 -7.61 -4.33 -3.27
CA GLN A 129 -8.78 -4.69 -4.08
C GLN A 129 -9.94 -3.71 -3.88
N LEU A 130 -10.19 -3.29 -2.63
CA LEU A 130 -11.22 -2.31 -2.31
C LEU A 130 -10.87 -0.91 -2.80
N LEU A 131 -9.61 -0.50 -2.80
CA LEU A 131 -9.17 0.79 -3.35
C LEU A 131 -9.29 0.86 -4.88
N GLU A 132 -9.07 -0.25 -5.58
CA GLU A 132 -9.16 -0.33 -7.04
C GLU A 132 -10.60 -0.22 -7.54
N ILE A 133 -11.58 -0.77 -6.78
CA ILE A 133 -13.02 -0.77 -7.11
C ILE A 133 -13.79 0.27 -6.24
N GLY A 134 -13.09 1.09 -5.47
CA GLY A 134 -13.64 1.83 -4.31
C GLY A 134 -14.36 3.15 -4.59
N GLU A 135 -15.30 3.48 -3.69
CA GLU A 135 -15.91 4.80 -3.57
C GLU A 135 -15.01 5.74 -2.72
N LEU A 136 -15.22 7.05 -2.76
CA LEU A 136 -14.36 8.03 -2.07
C LEU A 136 -14.27 7.78 -0.54
N ALA A 137 -15.36 7.34 0.09
CA ALA A 137 -15.43 7.11 1.53
C ALA A 137 -14.52 5.95 2.01
N ASP A 138 -14.26 4.96 1.16
CA ASP A 138 -13.37 3.84 1.49
C ASP A 138 -11.91 4.34 1.65
N ARG A 139 -11.54 5.35 0.86
CA ARG A 139 -10.17 5.88 0.83
C ARG A 139 -9.77 6.54 2.14
N ASP A 140 -10.67 7.26 2.80
CA ASP A 140 -10.35 7.96 4.05
C ASP A 140 -9.99 7.00 5.18
N LEU A 141 -10.66 5.84 5.26
CA LEU A 141 -10.34 4.81 6.25
C LEU A 141 -9.09 4.00 5.86
N LEU A 142 -9.02 3.54 4.62
CA LEU A 142 -7.94 2.69 4.13
C LEU A 142 -6.60 3.42 3.98
N LEU A 143 -6.64 4.74 3.74
CA LEU A 143 -5.45 5.61 3.66
C LEU A 143 -5.29 6.49 4.89
N SER A 144 -5.94 6.12 6.00
CA SER A 144 -5.79 6.85 7.26
C SER A 144 -4.33 6.83 7.76
N PRO A 145 -3.89 7.86 8.51
CA PRO A 145 -2.51 7.94 9.00
C PRO A 145 -2.06 6.74 9.82
N SER A 146 -2.96 6.11 10.58
CA SER A 146 -2.67 4.90 11.36
C SER A 146 -2.37 3.71 10.45
N VAL A 147 -3.21 3.45 9.46
CA VAL A 147 -3.00 2.36 8.48
C VAL A 147 -1.70 2.57 7.72
N LEU A 148 -1.47 3.77 7.18
CA LEU A 148 -0.24 4.08 6.43
C LEU A 148 1.02 3.94 7.29
N ARG A 149 0.98 4.35 8.56
CA ARG A 149 2.09 4.15 9.50
C ARG A 149 2.35 2.65 9.72
N THR A 150 1.31 1.86 9.96
CA THR A 150 1.44 0.40 10.11
C THR A 150 2.04 -0.25 8.87
N VAL A 151 1.64 0.17 7.65
CA VAL A 151 2.29 -0.28 6.40
C VAL A 151 3.78 0.03 6.40
N GLN A 152 4.16 1.25 6.78
CA GLN A 152 5.57 1.66 6.84
C GLN A 152 6.36 0.85 7.89
N GLU A 153 5.78 0.61 9.07
CA GLU A 153 6.40 -0.21 10.11
C GLU A 153 6.63 -1.64 9.64
N TRP A 154 5.62 -2.28 9.02
CA TRP A 154 5.74 -3.63 8.47
C TRP A 154 6.77 -3.72 7.35
N ARG A 155 6.90 -2.70 6.51
CA ARG A 155 7.95 -2.66 5.47
C ARG A 155 9.37 -2.66 6.03
N VAL A 156 9.57 -2.18 7.26
CA VAL A 156 10.89 -2.13 7.91
C VAL A 156 11.14 -3.37 8.78
N LYS A 157 10.14 -3.80 9.57
CA LYS A 157 10.30 -4.86 10.57
C LYS A 157 10.03 -6.28 10.06
N ALA A 158 9.35 -6.44 8.92
CA ALA A 158 9.02 -7.77 8.40
C ALA A 158 10.28 -8.53 7.99
N HIS A 159 10.29 -9.83 8.29
CA HIS A 159 11.26 -10.78 7.74
C HIS A 159 10.66 -11.61 6.60
N ASP A 160 9.34 -11.53 6.42
CA ASP A 160 8.61 -12.24 5.38
C ASP A 160 8.82 -11.58 4.00
N GLU A 161 9.45 -12.30 3.08
CA GLU A 161 9.69 -11.82 1.74
C GLU A 161 8.42 -11.44 1.00
N ARG A 162 7.24 -11.98 1.29
CA ARG A 162 5.99 -11.56 0.62
C ARG A 162 5.58 -10.15 1.00
N ILE A 163 5.84 -9.75 2.25
CA ILE A 163 5.58 -8.38 2.72
C ILE A 163 6.63 -7.43 2.11
N LEU A 164 7.91 -7.84 2.11
CA LEU A 164 9.02 -7.04 1.58
C LEU A 164 9.05 -6.99 0.03
N SER A 165 8.60 -8.04 -0.65
CA SER A 165 8.62 -8.23 -2.12
C SER A 165 7.45 -7.59 -2.84
N THR A 166 6.65 -6.77 -2.13
CA THR A 166 5.86 -5.71 -2.74
C THR A 166 6.82 -4.76 -3.46
N LYS A 167 7.33 -5.17 -4.64
CA LYS A 167 8.52 -4.67 -5.36
C LYS A 167 9.13 -3.50 -4.63
N ALA A 168 10.04 -3.79 -3.69
CA ALA A 168 10.62 -2.80 -2.78
C ALA A 168 10.68 -1.45 -3.49
N LEU A 169 9.82 -0.51 -3.07
CA LEU A 169 9.81 0.86 -3.55
C LEU A 169 11.25 1.33 -3.44
N LYS A 170 11.98 1.27 -4.55
CA LYS A 170 13.40 1.63 -4.54
C LYS A 170 13.39 3.11 -4.24
N GLN A 171 14.10 3.50 -3.20
CA GLN A 171 14.19 4.89 -2.83
C GLN A 171 15.62 5.26 -2.49
N VAL A 172 15.93 6.51 -2.75
CA VAL A 172 17.19 7.14 -2.38
C VAL A 172 16.86 8.33 -1.53
N GLN A 173 17.60 8.47 -0.42
CA GLN A 173 17.50 9.60 0.49
C GLN A 173 18.86 10.28 0.59
N VAL A 174 18.88 11.58 0.39
CA VAL A 174 20.07 12.41 0.49
C VAL A 174 19.76 13.59 1.39
N VAL A 175 20.60 13.81 2.40
CA VAL A 175 20.55 15.03 3.20
C VAL A 175 21.46 16.07 2.54
N LYS A 176 20.92 17.25 2.28
CA LYS A 176 21.68 18.40 1.77
C LYS A 176 21.47 19.59 2.69
N ARG A 177 22.55 20.32 2.98
CA ARG A 177 22.50 21.62 3.63
C ARG A 177 22.95 22.65 2.61
N PHE A 178 22.03 23.49 2.15
CA PHE A 178 22.34 24.54 1.17
C PHE A 178 23.08 25.67 1.86
N SER A 179 24.20 26.10 1.27
CA SER A 179 25.03 27.20 1.74
C SER A 179 24.85 28.44 0.87
N GLN A 180 25.35 29.59 1.33
CA GLN A 180 25.32 30.82 0.54
C GLN A 180 26.07 30.67 -0.80
N SER A 181 27.18 29.93 -0.80
CA SER A 181 27.95 29.68 -2.02
C SER A 181 27.14 28.87 -3.05
N ASP A 182 26.28 27.93 -2.62
CA ASP A 182 25.42 27.18 -3.54
C ASP A 182 24.43 28.11 -4.25
N LEU A 183 23.84 29.07 -3.52
CA LEU A 183 22.86 30.03 -4.04
C LEU A 183 23.53 30.99 -5.03
N GLU A 184 24.74 31.46 -4.73
CA GLU A 184 25.51 32.34 -5.60
C GLU A 184 25.95 31.65 -6.89
N GLN A 185 26.45 30.42 -6.80
CA GLN A 185 26.81 29.62 -7.98
C GLN A 185 25.59 29.36 -8.87
N PHE A 186 24.44 29.05 -8.28
CA PHE A 186 23.21 28.83 -9.03
C PHE A 186 22.69 30.13 -9.66
N ALA A 187 22.74 31.25 -8.93
CA ALA A 187 22.39 32.57 -9.45
C ALA A 187 23.29 32.97 -10.63
N GLN A 188 24.61 32.76 -10.51
CA GLN A 188 25.56 33.03 -11.58
C GLN A 188 25.28 32.18 -12.83
N PHE A 189 24.92 30.90 -12.65
CA PHE A 189 24.62 30.00 -13.77
C PHE A 189 23.29 30.32 -14.46
N THR A 190 22.26 30.68 -13.69
CA THR A 190 20.89 30.88 -14.19
C THR A 190 20.55 32.33 -14.53
N GLY A 191 21.29 33.29 -13.98
CA GLY A 191 20.97 34.71 -14.00
C GLY A 191 19.95 35.15 -12.93
N ASP A 192 19.46 34.24 -12.08
CA ASP A 192 18.49 34.58 -11.02
C ASP A 192 19.18 35.17 -9.78
N HIS A 193 19.44 36.47 -9.84
CA HIS A 193 20.03 37.27 -8.76
C HIS A 193 18.97 37.92 -7.84
N ASN A 194 17.77 37.35 -7.74
CA ASN A 194 16.73 37.91 -6.87
C ASN A 194 17.21 38.04 -5.42
N TYR A 195 16.97 39.19 -4.79
CA TYR A 195 17.50 39.53 -3.46
C TYR A 195 17.15 38.50 -2.38
N ILE A 196 16.02 37.78 -2.55
CA ILE A 196 15.55 36.71 -1.63
C ILE A 196 16.55 35.53 -1.49
N HIS A 197 17.49 35.40 -2.42
CA HIS A 197 18.55 34.39 -2.43
C HIS A 197 19.93 34.96 -2.00
N SER A 198 20.00 36.28 -1.80
CA SER A 198 21.27 37.00 -1.62
C SER A 198 21.54 37.35 -0.15
N LEU A 199 22.77 37.82 0.11
CA LEU A 199 23.20 38.34 1.39
C LEU A 199 22.41 39.59 1.86
N GLU A 200 21.69 40.27 0.96
CA GLU A 200 20.82 41.40 1.32
C GLU A 200 19.62 40.95 2.17
N THR A 201 19.21 39.68 2.05
CA THR A 201 18.16 39.10 2.89
C THR A 201 18.79 38.46 4.14
N PRO A 202 18.29 38.73 5.36
CA PRO A 202 18.71 38.05 6.57
C PRO A 202 18.63 36.53 6.44
N THR A 203 19.55 35.81 7.08
CA THR A 203 19.70 34.34 6.91
C THR A 203 18.41 33.58 7.23
N GLU A 204 17.67 34.00 8.25
CA GLU A 204 16.39 33.43 8.69
C GLU A 204 15.28 33.56 7.62
N ASP A 205 15.36 34.58 6.78
CA ASP A 205 14.38 34.86 5.72
C ASP A 205 14.85 34.49 4.32
N ARG A 206 16.15 34.22 4.16
CA ARG A 206 16.75 33.81 2.90
C ARG A 206 16.21 32.46 2.45
N ARG A 207 15.98 32.33 1.15
CA ARG A 207 15.34 31.15 0.54
C ARG A 207 16.27 30.51 -0.47
N VAL A 208 16.26 29.19 -0.55
CA VAL A 208 16.89 28.45 -1.65
C VAL A 208 16.05 28.64 -2.91
N HIS A 209 16.69 28.79 -4.08
CA HIS A 209 15.98 28.84 -5.36
C HIS A 209 15.12 27.59 -5.54
N GLY A 210 13.84 27.77 -5.90
CA GLY A 210 12.96 26.63 -6.17
C GLY A 210 13.49 25.73 -7.28
N ALA A 211 14.05 26.32 -8.35
CA ALA A 211 14.66 25.58 -9.45
C ALA A 211 15.89 24.76 -9.01
N LEU A 212 16.66 25.24 -8.03
CA LEU A 212 17.81 24.51 -7.47
C LEU A 212 17.36 23.24 -6.75
N LEU A 213 16.20 23.26 -6.07
CA LEU A 213 15.62 22.06 -5.48
C LEU A 213 15.32 20.99 -6.55
N ASN A 214 14.74 21.41 -7.68
CA ASN A 214 14.49 20.50 -8.80
C ASN A 214 15.79 20.00 -9.44
N ALA A 215 16.82 20.84 -9.53
CA ALA A 215 18.13 20.45 -10.05
C ALA A 215 18.79 19.35 -9.18
N VAL A 216 18.65 19.43 -7.86
CA VAL A 216 19.13 18.37 -6.94
C VAL A 216 18.39 17.06 -7.18
N VAL A 217 17.06 17.09 -7.31
CA VAL A 217 16.26 15.90 -7.63
C VAL A 217 16.67 15.31 -8.98
N ALA A 218 16.88 16.14 -10.01
CA ALA A 218 17.38 15.73 -11.32
C ALA A 218 18.75 15.03 -11.22
N GLY A 219 19.66 15.57 -10.40
CA GLY A 219 20.95 14.96 -10.11
C GLY A 219 20.82 13.57 -9.51
N ILE A 220 19.96 13.39 -8.50
CA ILE A 220 19.71 12.08 -7.88
C ILE A 220 19.12 11.10 -8.90
N MET A 221 18.16 11.54 -9.72
CA MET A 221 17.57 10.68 -10.75
C MET A 221 18.58 10.22 -11.80
N GLY A 222 19.46 11.12 -12.23
CA GLY A 222 20.47 10.84 -13.25
C GLY A 222 21.68 10.04 -12.76
N THR A 223 21.94 10.00 -11.44
CA THR A 223 23.17 9.40 -10.89
C THR A 223 22.93 8.22 -9.96
N GLN A 224 21.81 8.20 -9.23
CA GLN A 224 21.54 7.19 -8.21
C GLN A 224 20.30 6.35 -8.52
N LEU A 225 19.14 6.98 -8.74
CA LEU A 225 17.87 6.26 -8.91
C LEU A 225 16.89 7.01 -9.81
N PRO A 226 16.60 6.52 -11.04
CA PRO A 226 16.99 5.21 -11.58
C PRO A 226 18.48 5.03 -11.85
N GLY A 227 19.23 6.13 -12.02
CA GLY A 227 20.68 6.11 -12.23
C GLY A 227 21.11 6.51 -13.65
N PRO A 228 22.38 6.29 -14.01
CA PRO A 228 22.95 6.73 -15.28
C PRO A 228 22.17 6.27 -16.52
N GLY A 229 22.08 7.15 -17.53
CA GLY A 229 21.32 6.89 -18.76
C GLY A 229 19.83 7.22 -18.68
N THR A 230 19.38 7.76 -17.54
CA THR A 230 18.01 8.26 -17.35
C THR A 230 17.79 9.57 -18.10
N VAL A 231 16.70 9.65 -18.85
CA VAL A 231 16.22 10.89 -19.50
C VAL A 231 14.86 11.27 -18.92
N VAL A 232 14.72 12.52 -18.46
CA VAL A 232 13.43 13.04 -17.99
C VAL A 232 12.54 13.34 -19.19
N LEU A 233 11.34 12.77 -19.21
CA LEU A 233 10.33 13.02 -20.25
C LEU A 233 9.29 14.06 -19.80
N GLU A 234 8.88 13.99 -18.54
CA GLU A 234 7.86 14.84 -17.95
C GLU A 234 8.16 15.01 -16.47
N GLN A 235 7.95 16.23 -15.94
CA GLN A 235 8.04 16.54 -14.51
C GLN A 235 6.88 17.43 -14.11
N ASN A 236 6.22 17.08 -13.01
CA ASN A 236 5.17 17.88 -12.39
C ASN A 236 5.53 18.06 -10.92
N PHE A 237 5.58 19.31 -10.43
CA PHE A 237 5.96 19.57 -9.05
C PHE A 237 5.30 20.83 -8.50
N LYS A 238 5.33 20.97 -7.17
CA LYS A 238 4.79 22.10 -6.43
C LYS A 238 5.81 22.58 -5.38
N PHE A 239 5.90 23.90 -5.23
CA PHE A 239 6.59 24.56 -4.13
C PHE A 239 5.58 24.78 -3.01
N LEU A 240 5.65 23.98 -1.95
CA LEU A 240 4.65 23.97 -0.88
C LEU A 240 5.00 24.96 0.24
N LYS A 241 6.29 25.07 0.57
CA LYS A 241 6.83 25.95 1.62
C LYS A 241 8.21 26.48 1.23
N PRO A 242 8.67 27.62 1.79
CA PRO A 242 10.01 28.11 1.55
C PRO A 242 11.06 27.14 2.12
N CYS A 243 12.07 26.81 1.32
CA CYS A 243 13.24 26.08 1.77
C CYS A 243 14.29 27.07 2.29
N ARG A 244 14.75 26.90 3.53
CA ARG A 244 15.73 27.78 4.19
C ARG A 244 17.17 27.34 3.93
N ILE A 245 18.08 28.30 3.92
CA ILE A 245 19.52 28.06 3.88
C ILE A 245 20.01 27.54 5.24
N GLU A 246 21.20 26.93 5.30
CA GLU A 246 21.84 26.48 6.54
C GLU A 246 20.93 25.58 7.41
N THR A 247 20.06 24.82 6.76
CA THR A 247 19.11 23.91 7.41
C THR A 247 19.16 22.58 6.69
N ASP A 248 19.26 21.49 7.46
CA ASP A 248 19.35 20.14 6.90
C ASP A 248 18.05 19.81 6.17
N THR A 249 18.21 19.41 4.91
CA THR A 249 17.13 19.22 3.97
C THR A 249 17.16 17.80 3.45
N LEU A 250 16.13 17.02 3.78
CA LEU A 250 16.02 15.63 3.35
C LEU A 250 15.35 15.55 1.98
N VAL A 251 16.08 15.10 0.98
CA VAL A 251 15.56 14.82 -0.37
C VAL A 251 15.30 13.33 -0.49
N THR A 252 14.06 12.96 -0.80
CA THR A 252 13.66 11.56 -1.02
C THR A 252 13.16 11.39 -2.45
N VAL A 253 13.73 10.43 -3.18
CA VAL A 253 13.28 10.01 -4.52
C VAL A 253 12.83 8.55 -4.45
N ARG A 254 11.64 8.25 -4.96
CA ARG A 254 10.98 6.94 -4.90
C ARG A 254 10.61 6.46 -6.30
N LEU A 255 11.12 5.30 -6.70
CA LEU A 255 10.78 4.64 -7.97
C LEU A 255 9.50 3.82 -7.80
N LEU A 256 8.40 4.32 -8.37
CA LEU A 256 7.08 3.66 -8.31
C LEU A 256 6.99 2.52 -9.31
N GLN A 257 7.53 2.73 -10.52
CA GLN A 257 7.45 1.76 -11.60
C GLN A 257 8.75 1.76 -12.39
N SER A 258 9.34 0.58 -12.58
CA SER A 258 10.52 0.36 -13.40
C SER A 258 10.12 -0.41 -14.66
N ARG A 259 9.91 0.30 -15.77
CA ARG A 259 9.63 -0.24 -17.12
C ARG A 259 10.44 0.60 -18.14
N LYS A 260 10.12 0.51 -19.44
CA LYS A 260 10.71 1.38 -20.47
C LYS A 260 10.51 2.87 -20.13
N ILE A 261 9.28 3.23 -19.74
CA ILE A 261 8.98 4.50 -19.08
C ILE A 261 8.81 4.18 -17.60
N SER A 262 9.70 4.74 -16.79
CA SER A 262 9.70 4.62 -15.35
C SER A 262 9.00 5.83 -14.72
N THR A 263 8.26 5.61 -13.64
CA THR A 263 7.60 6.68 -12.89
C THR A 263 8.25 6.82 -11.53
N VAL A 264 8.64 8.04 -11.19
CA VAL A 264 9.18 8.38 -9.87
C VAL A 264 8.35 9.46 -9.20
N GLU A 265 8.35 9.43 -7.88
CA GLU A 265 7.89 10.52 -7.04
C GLU A 265 9.04 11.00 -6.17
N TYR A 266 8.97 12.26 -5.76
CA TYR A 266 9.97 12.83 -4.89
C TYR A 266 9.36 13.87 -3.96
N ASP A 267 9.95 13.98 -2.78
CA ASP A 267 9.65 15.04 -1.82
C ASP A 267 10.93 15.53 -1.14
N ILE A 268 10.91 16.80 -0.77
CA ILE A 268 11.97 17.46 -0.01
C ILE A 268 11.35 17.97 1.28
N ARG A 269 12.00 17.68 2.40
CA ARG A 269 11.56 18.08 3.74
C ARG A 269 12.61 18.87 4.50
N GLN A 270 12.13 19.85 5.26
CA GLN A 270 12.88 20.54 6.31
C GLN A 270 12.01 20.53 7.57
N ASN A 271 12.59 20.25 8.74
CA ASN A 271 11.87 20.23 10.02
C ASN A 271 10.58 19.37 10.00
N ASN A 272 10.64 18.21 9.35
CA ASN A 272 9.52 17.30 9.08
C ASN A 272 8.37 17.84 8.21
N GLU A 273 8.49 19.04 7.66
CA GLU A 273 7.51 19.63 6.75
C GLU A 273 7.93 19.47 5.29
N VAL A 274 6.98 19.19 4.40
CA VAL A 274 7.26 19.09 2.96
C VAL A 274 7.35 20.48 2.34
N VAL A 275 8.52 20.81 1.78
CA VAL A 275 8.78 22.12 1.13
C VAL A 275 8.61 22.05 -0.38
N PHE A 276 8.92 20.91 -0.99
CA PHE A 276 8.83 20.67 -2.42
C PHE A 276 8.44 19.22 -2.67
N ALA A 277 7.52 18.98 -3.61
CA ALA A 277 7.11 17.63 -3.96
C ALA A 277 6.69 17.55 -5.43
N GLY A 278 6.90 16.39 -6.04
CA GLY A 278 6.53 16.17 -7.42
C GLY A 278 6.66 14.73 -7.88
N SER A 279 6.41 14.54 -9.16
CA SER A 279 6.57 13.27 -9.87
C SER A 279 7.21 13.50 -11.24
N ALA A 280 7.86 12.46 -11.75
CA ALA A 280 8.46 12.48 -13.08
C ALA A 280 8.22 11.17 -13.85
N LYS A 281 8.09 11.29 -15.17
CA LYS A 281 8.21 10.17 -16.11
C LYS A 281 9.59 10.19 -16.71
N LEU A 282 10.23 9.04 -16.70
CA LEU A 282 11.64 8.87 -17.06
C LEU A 282 11.76 7.80 -18.14
N LEU A 283 12.56 8.04 -19.16
CA LEU A 283 13.04 7.00 -20.06
C LEU A 283 14.34 6.44 -19.47
N THR A 284 14.33 5.15 -19.14
CA THR A 284 15.52 4.44 -18.64
C THR A 284 16.03 3.52 -19.74
N ARG A 285 17.29 3.71 -20.17
CA ARG A 285 17.96 2.80 -21.11
C ARG A 285 18.80 1.81 -20.33
N ASN A 286 18.66 0.51 -20.60
CA ASN A 286 19.61 -0.47 -20.09
C ASN A 286 20.90 -0.31 -20.90
N GLN A 287 22.07 -0.28 -20.25
CA GLN A 287 23.39 -0.21 -20.92
C GLN A 287 23.75 -1.48 -21.76
N LYS A 288 22.76 -2.24 -22.25
CA LYS A 288 22.96 -3.43 -23.08
C LYS A 288 22.38 -3.33 -24.50
N ASP A 289 21.96 -2.13 -24.92
CA ASP A 289 21.57 -1.85 -26.31
C ASP A 289 22.54 -0.87 -26.97
#